data_AF-A0A7S1VAA9-F1
#
_entry.id   AF-A0A7S1VAA9-F1
#
_cell.length_a   1.000
_cell.length_b   1.000
_cell.length_c   1.000
_cell.angle_alpha   90.00
_cell.angle_beta   90.00
_cell.angle_gamma   90.00
#
_symmetry.space_group_name_H-M   'P 1'
#
loop_
_entity.id
_entity.type
_entity.pdbx_description
1 polymer ?
#
loop_
_entity_poly.entity_id
_entity_poly.type
_entity_poly.pdbx_seq_one_letter_code
_entity_poly.pdbx_strand_id
1 'polypeptide(L)'
;IAPRPYVGISPLEGVAGGAAASQSIAAMVRRLLESARTTLPTGVLLQVRGHFFANAVPTLCALQNTALTLLPLLRRIVPPHDGGPTEKIRDAPITLDDNTIDLSVLLVAGAPAAVRDELARVPLTGDAIRGALCTEEVQAFVSLDENQVDALALALTKEVSLIQGPPGTGKTYVGVRIVQTLLANAEECLPLARQVDDGVVLQSIGHAMSLAPIVCVCYTNHALDQFLEDLLKANAVALNEIVRIGARTKSTLLESRTLRSITRTRDTTKHQRTTHSRALNDEANDAITKSDAEIHALQQLVQAIRGKDRSLERAVQAMVALHGADTVLALVSEDVESEDDGASSGDGEPWATAGGRTARVRQWLAASDEHRAEWKAMLDEAEDEVQSRYVKAIVARRAAQQKVRTANLSHDLAILRNAKVIGMTTSGAAMHADLLQALNPRVVLCEEAGEVMESHILASLTERTEMLVLIGDHKQLRPKP
;
A
#
# COMPACT_ATOMS: atom_id res chain seq x y z
N ILE A 1 23.70 -2.74 11.47
CA ILE A 1 23.08 -2.39 12.76
C ILE A 1 21.87 -3.29 12.93
N ALA A 2 21.84 -4.15 13.95
CA ALA A 2 20.75 -5.12 14.16
C ALA A 2 19.39 -4.40 14.30
N PRO A 3 18.28 -4.98 13.81
CA PRO A 3 16.95 -4.40 14.03
C PRO A 3 16.68 -4.34 15.53
N ARG A 4 16.43 -3.15 16.06
CA ARG A 4 16.11 -2.97 17.48
C ARG A 4 14.85 -3.79 17.80
N PRO A 5 14.80 -4.48 18.96
CA PRO A 5 13.66 -5.27 19.33
C PRO A 5 12.44 -4.37 19.52
N TYR A 6 11.32 -4.81 18.97
CA TYR A 6 10.00 -4.30 19.27
C TYR A 6 9.78 -4.35 20.79
N VAL A 7 9.64 -3.20 21.45
CA VAL A 7 9.21 -3.14 22.85
C VAL A 7 7.68 -3.06 22.84
N GLY A 8 7.04 -4.21 22.76
CA GLY A 8 5.61 -4.32 23.07
C GLY A 8 5.43 -4.25 24.57
N ILE A 9 4.97 -3.11 25.10
CA ILE A 9 4.59 -3.01 26.51
C ILE A 9 3.13 -3.45 26.63
N SER A 10 2.89 -4.56 27.34
CA SER A 10 1.55 -5.00 27.73
C SER A 10 1.05 -4.12 28.89
N PRO A 11 -0.22 -3.67 28.90
CA PRO A 11 -0.81 -3.23 30.16
C PRO A 11 -0.99 -4.47 31.05
N LEU A 12 -0.62 -4.30 32.31
CA LEU A 12 -0.88 -5.27 33.38
C LEU A 12 -2.35 -5.68 33.41
N GLU A 13 -2.56 -6.94 33.78
CA GLU A 13 -3.84 -7.60 33.98
C GLU A 13 -4.83 -6.77 34.81
N GLY A 14 -6.11 -6.83 34.42
CA GLY A 14 -7.25 -6.52 35.29
C GLY A 14 -7.62 -5.05 35.47
N VAL A 15 -8.38 -4.46 34.55
CA VAL A 15 -9.33 -3.37 34.90
C VAL A 15 -10.59 -3.51 34.05
N ALA A 16 -11.69 -3.87 34.70
CA ALA A 16 -13.03 -3.86 34.13
C ALA A 16 -13.52 -2.41 33.89
N GLY A 17 -14.21 -2.16 32.77
CA GLY A 17 -15.08 -0.98 32.57
C GLY A 17 -14.54 0.13 31.66
N GLY A 18 -15.30 0.43 30.60
CA GLY A 18 -14.94 1.30 29.47
C GLY A 18 -14.76 2.81 29.71
N ALA A 19 -14.80 3.30 30.94
CA ALA A 19 -14.54 4.72 31.27
C ALA A 19 -13.16 4.94 31.94
N ALA A 20 -12.71 4.01 32.78
CA ALA A 20 -11.41 4.09 33.46
C ALA A 20 -10.23 3.74 32.54
N ALA A 21 -10.44 2.83 31.58
CA ALA A 21 -9.44 2.47 30.57
C ALA A 21 -9.03 3.67 29.68
N SER A 22 -9.98 4.55 29.34
CA SER A 22 -9.73 5.74 28.51
C SER A 22 -8.87 6.79 29.23
N GLN A 23 -9.02 6.96 30.55
CA GLN A 23 -8.17 7.84 31.35
C GLN A 23 -6.75 7.27 31.53
N SER A 24 -6.61 5.94 31.62
CA SER A 24 -5.31 5.25 31.70
C SER A 24 -4.49 5.36 30.41
N ILE A 25 -5.14 5.20 29.24
CA ILE A 25 -4.49 5.33 27.92
C ILE A 25 -4.02 6.77 27.68
N ALA A 26 -4.85 7.77 27.98
CA ALA A 26 -4.48 9.17 27.81
C ALA A 26 -3.30 9.58 28.70
N ALA A 27 -3.25 9.08 29.94
CA ALA A 27 -2.14 9.30 30.86
C ALA A 27 -0.85 8.59 30.41
N MET A 28 -0.96 7.36 29.88
CA MET A 28 0.16 6.60 29.32
C MET A 28 0.73 7.26 28.06
N VAL A 29 -0.13 7.68 27.12
CA VAL A 29 0.25 8.43 25.91
C VAL A 29 0.97 9.73 26.27
N ARG A 30 0.47 10.49 27.26
CA ARG A 30 1.13 11.72 27.73
C ARG A 30 2.53 11.46 28.29
N ARG A 31 2.70 10.43 29.14
CA ARG A 31 4.04 10.05 29.66
C ARG A 31 4.99 9.59 28.55
N LEU A 32 4.49 8.88 27.55
CA LEU A 32 5.28 8.42 26.41
C LEU A 32 5.70 9.60 25.51
N LEU A 33 4.82 10.58 25.31
CA LEU A 33 5.13 11.83 24.60
C LEU A 33 6.08 12.73 25.40
N GLU A 34 5.98 12.80 26.73
CA GLU A 34 6.92 13.51 27.61
C GLU A 34 8.31 12.85 27.63
N SER A 35 8.36 11.52 27.65
CA SER A 35 9.62 10.76 27.54
C SER A 35 10.24 10.89 26.14
N ALA A 36 9.43 10.84 25.07
CA ALA A 36 9.90 11.01 23.71
C ALA A 36 10.49 12.41 23.45
N ARG A 37 9.86 13.46 24.01
CA ARG A 37 10.34 14.85 23.94
C ARG A 37 11.74 15.04 24.56
N THR A 38 12.17 14.15 25.44
CA THR A 38 13.45 14.26 26.16
C THR A 38 14.54 13.31 25.65
N THR A 39 14.20 12.30 24.83
CA THR A 39 15.16 11.24 24.45
C THR A 39 15.18 10.84 22.96
N LEU A 40 14.22 11.25 22.13
CA LEU A 40 14.14 10.82 20.73
C LEU A 40 13.94 12.02 19.78
N PRO A 41 14.85 12.26 18.80
CA PRO A 41 14.74 13.36 17.85
C PRO A 41 13.69 13.11 16.73
N THR A 42 13.03 11.96 16.72
CA THR A 42 12.08 11.52 15.68
C THR A 42 10.81 10.98 16.32
N GLY A 43 9.65 11.35 15.77
CA GLY A 43 8.32 11.10 16.34
C GLY A 43 8.01 9.67 16.76
N VAL A 44 6.99 9.52 17.63
CA VAL A 44 6.55 8.24 18.19
C VAL A 44 5.23 7.81 17.59
N LEU A 45 5.16 6.55 17.16
CA LEU A 45 3.91 5.90 16.77
C LEU A 45 3.40 5.03 17.93
N LEU A 46 2.18 5.29 18.38
CA LEU A 46 1.57 4.66 19.55
C LEU A 46 0.51 3.64 19.12
N GLN A 47 0.63 2.41 19.62
CA GLN A 47 -0.32 1.33 19.40
C GLN A 47 -1.32 1.25 20.56
N VAL A 48 -2.60 1.50 20.29
CA VAL A 48 -3.69 1.22 21.24
C VAL A 48 -4.34 -0.09 20.82
N ARG A 49 -4.33 -1.11 21.70
CA ARG A 49 -5.01 -2.38 21.44
C ARG A 49 -6.52 -2.10 21.27
N GLY A 50 -7.06 -2.51 20.12
CA GLY A 50 -8.46 -2.37 19.77
C GLY A 50 -8.65 -2.02 18.30
N HIS A 51 -7.89 -1.06 17.77
CA HIS A 51 -8.14 -0.50 16.44
C HIS A 51 -6.82 -0.19 15.69
N PHE A 52 -6.18 -1.22 15.13
CA PHE A 52 -5.41 -1.05 13.89
C PHE A 52 -6.02 -1.96 12.85
N PHE A 53 -6.58 -1.37 11.79
CA PHE A 53 -6.97 -2.12 10.61
C PHE A 53 -5.71 -2.81 10.09
N ALA A 54 -5.76 -4.14 9.93
CA ALA A 54 -4.64 -4.92 9.37
C ALA A 54 -4.07 -4.32 8.06
N ASN A 55 -4.87 -3.48 7.40
CA ASN A 55 -4.60 -2.70 6.20
C ASN A 55 -3.54 -1.59 6.37
N ALA A 56 -3.33 -1.05 7.58
CA ALA A 56 -2.36 0.02 7.81
C ALA A 56 -0.93 -0.48 8.08
N VAL A 57 -0.78 -1.78 8.40
CA VAL A 57 0.53 -2.36 8.74
C VAL A 57 1.57 -2.17 7.63
N PRO A 58 1.27 -2.42 6.33
CA PRO A 58 2.25 -2.20 5.26
C PRO A 58 2.75 -0.76 5.21
N THR A 59 1.85 0.22 5.35
CA THR A 59 2.21 1.65 5.38
C THR A 59 3.13 1.95 6.55
N LEU A 60 2.82 1.46 7.75
CA LEU A 60 3.64 1.70 8.92
C LEU A 60 5.03 1.08 8.79
N CYS A 61 5.13 -0.15 8.27
CA CYS A 61 6.42 -0.79 8.02
C CYS A 61 7.22 -0.03 6.95
N ALA A 62 6.56 0.43 5.88
CA ALA A 62 7.18 1.27 4.86
C ALA A 62 7.74 2.56 5.49
N LEU A 63 6.92 3.28 6.26
CA LEU A 63 7.35 4.51 6.95
C LEU A 63 8.49 4.28 7.93
N GLN A 64 8.54 3.16 8.65
CA GLN A 64 9.66 2.83 9.53
C GLN A 64 10.96 2.67 8.75
N ASN A 65 10.92 2.03 7.59
CA ASN A 65 12.09 1.91 6.71
C ASN A 65 12.46 3.27 6.10
N THR A 66 11.47 4.05 5.70
CA THR A 66 11.65 5.39 5.14
C THR A 66 12.20 6.39 6.16
N ALA A 67 11.79 6.31 7.44
CA ALA A 67 12.28 7.18 8.52
C ALA A 67 13.76 6.94 8.86
N LEU A 68 14.32 5.80 8.45
CA LEU A 68 15.75 5.50 8.55
C LEU A 68 16.56 6.11 7.39
N THR A 69 15.90 6.66 6.39
CA THR A 69 16.51 7.31 5.22
C THR A 69 16.20 8.80 5.20
N LEU A 70 17.21 9.64 4.90
CA LEU A 70 16.99 11.06 4.65
C LEU A 70 16.24 11.22 3.32
N LEU A 71 14.91 11.24 3.38
CA LEU A 71 14.10 11.59 2.21
C LEU A 71 14.46 13.03 1.78
N PRO A 72 14.96 13.25 0.55
CA PRO A 72 15.48 14.55 0.13
C PRO A 72 14.39 15.62 0.07
N LEU A 73 13.15 15.19 -0.12
CA LEU A 73 11.97 16.04 -0.18
C LEU A 73 11.35 16.30 1.20
N LEU A 74 11.71 15.57 2.27
CA LEU A 74 11.14 15.82 3.60
C LEU A 74 11.45 17.22 4.12
N ARG A 75 12.63 17.77 3.82
CA ARG A 75 12.97 19.18 4.14
C ARG A 75 12.05 20.21 3.47
N ARG A 76 11.31 19.80 2.43
CA ARG A 76 10.34 20.63 1.69
C ARG A 76 8.90 20.41 2.15
N ILE A 77 8.59 19.18 2.56
CA ILE A 77 7.25 18.77 3.01
C ILE A 77 7.03 19.15 4.49
N VAL A 78 8.08 19.05 5.31
CA VAL A 78 8.03 19.35 6.74
C VAL A 78 8.71 20.70 7.00
N PRO A 79 8.00 21.71 7.53
CA PRO A 79 8.61 22.99 7.88
C PRO A 79 9.65 22.80 9.00
N PRO A 80 10.74 23.58 9.01
CA PRO A 80 11.77 23.47 10.04
C PRO A 80 11.18 23.80 11.43
N HIS A 81 11.52 22.97 12.42
CA HIS A 81 10.95 23.01 13.77
C HIS A 81 11.24 24.30 14.54
N ASP A 82 12.27 25.04 14.15
CA ASP A 82 12.74 26.28 14.78
C ASP A 82 12.05 27.54 14.24
N GLY A 83 11.11 27.40 13.29
CA GLY A 83 10.48 28.55 12.63
C GLY A 83 11.45 29.31 11.72
N GLY A 84 12.60 28.72 11.40
CA GLY A 84 13.53 29.25 10.41
C GLY A 84 12.89 29.40 9.04
N PRO A 85 13.46 30.24 8.16
CA PRO A 85 12.93 30.41 6.80
C PRO A 85 12.89 29.05 6.09
N THR A 86 11.75 28.71 5.51
CA THR A 86 11.66 27.59 4.57
C THR A 86 12.64 27.88 3.44
N GLU A 87 13.58 26.96 3.17
CA GLU A 87 14.48 27.09 2.02
C GLU A 87 13.63 27.37 0.77
N LYS A 88 14.02 28.37 -0.04
CA LYS A 88 13.38 28.62 -1.33
C LYS A 88 13.34 27.32 -2.13
N ILE A 89 12.17 26.94 -2.65
CA ILE A 89 12.01 25.78 -3.52
C ILE A 89 13.06 25.90 -4.63
N ARG A 90 13.95 24.91 -4.74
CA ARG A 90 14.97 24.92 -5.79
C ARG A 90 14.27 24.80 -7.13
N ASP A 91 14.76 25.54 -8.11
CA ASP A 91 14.35 25.37 -9.50
C ASP A 91 15.01 24.11 -10.07
N ALA A 92 14.21 23.35 -10.82
CA ALA A 92 14.50 22.14 -11.57
C ALA A 92 15.01 20.92 -10.74
N PRO A 93 14.16 19.90 -10.46
CA PRO A 93 14.61 18.65 -9.85
C PRO A 93 15.48 17.79 -10.77
N ILE A 94 15.48 18.11 -12.06
CA ILE A 94 16.08 17.36 -13.14
C ILE A 94 16.92 18.36 -13.93
N THR A 95 18.18 18.01 -14.17
CA THR A 95 19.04 18.75 -15.10
C THR A 95 19.05 18.01 -16.42
N LEU A 96 18.65 18.69 -17.49
CA LEU A 96 18.88 18.26 -18.87
C LEU A 96 20.27 18.75 -19.31
N ASP A 97 20.94 18.02 -20.20
CA ASP A 97 22.33 18.27 -20.62
C ASP A 97 22.62 19.73 -21.02
N ASP A 98 21.64 20.42 -21.62
CA ASP A 98 21.74 21.83 -22.03
C ASP A 98 20.72 22.75 -21.33
N ASN A 99 20.05 22.24 -20.29
CA ASN A 99 18.97 22.92 -19.57
C ASN A 99 17.81 23.39 -20.48
N THR A 100 17.58 22.70 -21.60
CA THR A 100 16.41 22.86 -22.46
C THR A 100 15.54 21.61 -22.44
N ILE A 101 14.26 21.76 -22.79
CA ILE A 101 13.28 20.68 -22.82
C ILE A 101 12.56 20.67 -24.17
N ASP A 102 12.38 19.47 -24.72
CA ASP A 102 11.56 19.25 -25.90
C ASP A 102 10.07 19.16 -25.50
N LEU A 103 9.29 20.15 -25.92
CA LEU A 103 7.85 20.24 -25.74
C LEU A 103 7.07 19.83 -27.00
N SER A 104 7.75 19.51 -28.10
CA SER A 104 7.12 19.20 -29.39
C SER A 104 6.25 17.94 -29.35
N VAL A 105 6.46 17.06 -28.36
CA VAL A 105 5.60 15.91 -28.08
C VAL A 105 4.16 16.28 -27.71
N LEU A 106 3.91 17.54 -27.31
CA LEU A 106 2.58 18.04 -26.97
C LEU A 106 1.76 18.48 -28.20
N LEU A 107 2.40 18.59 -29.36
CA LEU A 107 1.76 19.00 -30.60
C LEU A 107 0.81 17.93 -31.12
N VAL A 108 -0.35 18.35 -31.64
CA VAL A 108 -1.26 17.48 -32.38
C VAL A 108 -0.69 17.16 -33.77
N ALA A 109 -1.19 16.09 -34.39
CA ALA A 109 -0.79 15.72 -35.73
C ALA A 109 -1.08 16.84 -36.74
N GLY A 110 -0.12 17.11 -37.63
CA GLY A 110 -0.22 18.15 -38.65
C GLY A 110 0.38 19.51 -38.26
N ALA A 111 0.99 19.64 -37.07
CA ALA A 111 1.74 20.84 -36.70
C ALA A 111 2.89 21.14 -37.69
N PRO A 112 3.06 22.40 -38.14
CA PRO A 112 4.14 22.80 -39.03
C PRO A 112 5.54 22.50 -38.45
N ALA A 113 6.52 22.27 -39.32
CA ALA A 113 7.90 22.05 -38.90
C ALA A 113 8.47 23.23 -38.09
N ALA A 114 8.14 24.48 -38.46
CA ALA A 114 8.58 25.66 -37.73
C ALA A 114 8.12 25.67 -36.26
N VAL A 115 6.87 25.30 -35.99
CA VAL A 115 6.30 25.22 -34.63
C VAL A 115 6.96 24.09 -33.84
N ARG A 116 7.25 22.96 -34.52
CA ARG A 116 7.99 21.85 -33.91
C ARG A 116 9.40 22.26 -33.51
N ASP A 117 10.11 22.98 -34.39
CA ASP A 117 11.48 23.44 -34.15
C ASP A 117 11.54 24.46 -32.99
N GLU A 118 10.53 25.33 -32.88
CA GLU A 118 10.38 26.28 -31.76
C GLU A 118 10.25 25.56 -30.40
N LEU A 119 9.50 24.45 -30.37
CA LEU A 119 9.27 23.68 -29.15
C LEU A 119 10.34 22.62 -28.84
N ALA A 120 11.27 22.36 -29.77
CA ALA A 120 12.26 21.30 -29.62
C ALA A 120 13.30 21.58 -28.52
N ARG A 121 13.59 22.87 -28.24
CA ARG A 121 14.61 23.27 -27.26
C ARG A 121 14.18 24.52 -26.49
N VAL A 122 13.20 24.35 -25.61
CA VAL A 122 12.70 25.44 -24.77
C VAL A 122 13.51 25.50 -23.48
N PRO A 123 13.99 26.67 -23.01
CA PRO A 123 14.67 26.74 -21.71
C PRO A 123 13.80 26.15 -20.58
N LEU A 124 14.39 25.33 -19.71
CA LEU A 124 13.69 24.66 -18.61
C LEU A 124 13.38 25.62 -17.46
N THR A 125 12.54 26.63 -17.73
CA THR A 125 12.02 27.58 -16.75
C THR A 125 10.52 27.76 -16.93
N GLY A 126 9.80 28.10 -15.86
CA GLY A 126 8.35 28.24 -15.90
C GLY A 126 7.91 29.28 -16.94
N ASP A 127 8.57 30.44 -16.94
CA ASP A 127 8.26 31.54 -17.86
C ASP A 127 8.56 31.20 -19.32
N ALA A 128 9.64 30.47 -19.59
CA ALA A 128 9.99 30.07 -20.96
C ALA A 128 9.04 29.00 -21.50
N ILE A 129 8.70 27.99 -20.69
CA ILE A 129 7.72 26.96 -21.06
C ILE A 129 6.36 27.59 -21.33
N ARG A 130 5.90 28.48 -20.44
CA ARG A 130 4.64 29.21 -20.62
C ARG A 130 4.69 30.10 -21.85
N GLY A 131 5.78 30.86 -22.03
CA GLY A 131 5.97 31.76 -23.17
C GLY A 131 5.94 31.03 -24.50
N ALA A 132 6.57 29.85 -24.58
CA ALA A 132 6.58 29.02 -25.79
C ALA A 132 5.21 28.38 -26.07
N LEU A 133 4.50 27.90 -25.04
CA LEU A 133 3.22 27.21 -25.23
C LEU A 133 2.02 28.13 -25.40
N CYS A 134 2.09 29.39 -24.96
CA CYS A 134 0.97 30.34 -25.01
C CYS A 134 0.99 31.29 -26.23
N THR A 135 1.88 31.08 -27.22
CA THR A 135 1.84 31.86 -28.47
C THR A 135 0.61 31.47 -29.29
N GLU A 136 0.03 32.41 -30.04
CA GLU A 136 -1.14 32.14 -30.90
C GLU A 136 -0.86 31.02 -31.92
N GLU A 137 0.37 31.00 -32.45
CA GLU A 137 0.84 30.04 -33.45
C GLU A 137 0.92 28.62 -32.87
N VAL A 138 1.40 28.47 -31.63
CA VAL A 138 1.52 27.18 -30.94
C VAL A 138 0.17 26.70 -30.39
N GLN A 139 -0.65 27.61 -29.84
CA GLN A 139 -1.98 27.28 -29.30
C GLN A 139 -2.93 26.69 -30.34
N ALA A 140 -2.72 26.96 -31.64
CA ALA A 140 -3.45 26.30 -32.71
C ALA A 140 -3.17 24.78 -32.82
N PHE A 141 -2.06 24.31 -32.25
CA PHE A 141 -1.58 22.93 -32.34
C PHE A 141 -1.34 22.24 -30.99
N VAL A 142 -1.54 22.95 -29.88
CA VAL A 142 -1.48 22.40 -28.53
C VAL A 142 -2.89 22.35 -27.94
N SER A 143 -3.23 21.24 -27.30
CA SER A 143 -4.58 20.99 -26.76
C SER A 143 -4.67 21.26 -25.25
N LEU A 144 -3.80 22.12 -24.73
CA LEU A 144 -3.75 22.54 -23.32
C LEU A 144 -4.21 24.00 -23.22
N ASP A 145 -5.13 24.27 -22.30
CA ASP A 145 -5.48 25.65 -21.95
C ASP A 145 -4.36 26.33 -21.12
N GLU A 146 -4.43 27.64 -20.95
CA GLU A 146 -3.40 28.40 -20.23
C GLU A 146 -3.15 27.90 -18.79
N ASN A 147 -4.20 27.52 -18.06
CA ASN A 147 -4.04 27.02 -16.68
C ASN A 147 -3.39 25.63 -16.67
N GLN A 148 -3.68 24.81 -17.68
CA GLN A 148 -3.06 23.51 -17.87
C GLN A 148 -1.58 23.64 -18.27
N VAL A 149 -1.24 24.67 -19.07
CA VAL A 149 0.15 25.04 -19.37
C VAL A 149 0.88 25.47 -18.11
N ASP A 150 0.28 26.31 -17.28
CA ASP A 150 0.87 26.73 -16.00
C ASP A 150 1.11 25.53 -15.07
N ALA A 151 0.16 24.58 -15.02
CA ALA A 151 0.30 23.36 -14.24
C ALA A 151 1.43 22.44 -14.77
N LEU A 152 1.55 22.31 -16.09
CA LEU A 152 2.63 21.57 -16.74
C LEU A 152 3.99 22.22 -16.47
N ALA A 153 4.11 23.53 -16.66
CA ALA A 153 5.33 24.29 -16.40
C ALA A 153 5.76 24.19 -14.93
N LEU A 154 4.80 24.25 -14.00
CA LEU A 154 5.04 24.05 -12.57
C LEU A 154 5.56 22.64 -12.29
N ALA A 155 4.95 21.61 -12.88
CA ALA A 155 5.40 20.23 -12.68
C ALA A 155 6.84 20.04 -13.18
N LEU A 156 7.14 20.46 -14.41
CA LEU A 156 8.43 20.22 -15.06
C LEU A 156 9.60 20.96 -14.38
N THR A 157 9.32 22.03 -13.63
CA THR A 157 10.35 22.92 -13.07
C THR A 157 10.51 22.86 -11.56
N LYS A 158 9.69 22.09 -10.83
CA LYS A 158 9.71 22.05 -9.35
C LYS A 158 9.90 20.64 -8.79
N GLU A 159 10.72 20.54 -7.74
CA GLU A 159 10.96 19.28 -7.00
C GLU A 159 9.66 18.67 -6.44
N VAL A 160 8.76 19.53 -5.96
CA VAL A 160 7.44 19.14 -5.49
C VAL A 160 6.42 20.08 -6.11
N SER A 161 5.41 19.51 -6.78
CA SER A 161 4.29 20.27 -7.35
C SER A 161 2.97 19.73 -6.82
N LEU A 162 2.07 20.65 -6.46
CA LEU A 162 0.70 20.35 -6.09
C LEU A 162 -0.22 21.02 -7.10
N ILE A 163 -0.87 20.22 -7.92
CA ILE A 163 -1.77 20.66 -8.99
C ILE A 163 -3.19 20.37 -8.57
N GLN A 164 -3.94 21.43 -8.31
CA GLN A 164 -5.36 21.33 -8.00
C GLN A 164 -6.21 21.50 -9.27
N GLY A 165 -7.21 20.64 -9.45
CA GLY A 165 -8.22 20.83 -10.48
C GLY A 165 -9.63 20.40 -10.04
N PRO A 166 -10.66 21.25 -10.14
CA PRO A 166 -12.05 20.85 -9.96
C PRO A 166 -12.51 19.67 -10.85
N PRO A 167 -13.70 19.10 -10.64
CA PRO A 167 -14.24 18.08 -11.55
C PRO A 167 -14.33 18.63 -12.99
N GLY A 168 -13.90 17.83 -13.97
CA GLY A 168 -13.99 18.21 -15.39
C GLY A 168 -12.89 19.12 -15.92
N THR A 169 -11.92 19.57 -15.11
CA THR A 169 -10.85 20.50 -15.57
C THR A 169 -9.63 19.82 -16.19
N GLY A 170 -9.72 18.52 -16.54
CA GLY A 170 -8.63 17.82 -17.21
C GLY A 170 -7.42 17.46 -16.32
N LYS A 171 -7.58 17.28 -15.00
CA LYS A 171 -6.48 16.84 -14.09
C LYS A 171 -5.70 15.63 -14.63
N THR A 172 -6.41 14.56 -14.96
CA THR A 172 -5.84 13.33 -15.51
C THR A 172 -5.11 13.61 -16.83
N TYR A 173 -5.69 14.48 -17.66
CA TYR A 173 -5.10 14.89 -18.93
C TYR A 173 -3.78 15.66 -18.75
N VAL A 174 -3.71 16.60 -17.79
CA VAL A 174 -2.47 17.28 -17.42
C VAL A 174 -1.42 16.28 -16.92
N GLY A 175 -1.82 15.32 -16.07
CA GLY A 175 -0.93 14.26 -15.61
C GLY A 175 -0.35 13.41 -16.74
N VAL A 176 -1.17 13.07 -17.73
CA VAL A 176 -0.73 12.37 -18.94
C VAL A 176 0.29 13.19 -19.73
N ARG A 177 0.05 14.50 -19.91
CA ARG A 177 1.00 15.38 -20.61
C ARG A 177 2.31 15.56 -19.86
N ILE A 178 2.28 15.65 -18.54
CA ILE A 178 3.50 15.68 -17.70
C ILE A 178 4.33 14.41 -17.93
N VAL A 179 3.72 13.23 -17.81
CA VAL A 179 4.42 11.95 -18.03
C VAL A 179 4.95 11.86 -19.45
N GLN A 180 4.15 12.26 -20.44
CA GLN A 180 4.55 12.25 -21.86
C GLN A 180 5.78 13.12 -22.13
N THR A 181 5.79 14.36 -21.62
CA THR A 181 6.94 15.26 -21.77
C THR A 181 8.17 14.72 -21.05
N LEU A 182 8.03 14.22 -19.82
CA LEU A 182 9.16 13.65 -19.07
C LEU A 182 9.74 12.41 -19.77
N LEU A 183 8.90 11.54 -20.33
CA LEU A 183 9.36 10.35 -21.07
C LEU A 183 10.06 10.71 -22.38
N ALA A 184 9.57 11.72 -23.11
CA ALA A 184 10.21 12.20 -24.34
C ALA A 184 11.62 12.73 -24.09
N ASN A 185 11.87 13.30 -22.90
CA ASN A 185 13.15 13.88 -22.51
C ASN A 185 13.98 12.95 -21.58
N ALA A 186 13.52 11.72 -21.33
CA ALA A 186 14.07 10.89 -20.25
C ALA A 186 15.52 10.47 -20.48
N GLU A 187 15.98 10.34 -21.72
CA GLU A 187 17.35 9.89 -22.05
C GLU A 187 18.40 11.00 -21.93
N GLU A 188 17.98 12.27 -22.00
CA GLU A 188 18.84 13.47 -21.94
C GLU A 188 19.03 14.00 -20.50
N CYS A 189 18.45 13.31 -19.52
CA CYS A 189 18.46 13.75 -18.12
C CYS A 189 19.72 13.28 -17.38
N LEU A 190 20.41 14.22 -16.75
CA LEU A 190 21.46 13.95 -15.77
C LEU A 190 20.92 14.06 -14.34
N PRO A 191 21.53 13.34 -13.38
CA PRO A 191 21.29 13.59 -11.96
C PRO A 191 21.95 14.92 -11.57
N LEU A 192 21.29 15.71 -10.71
CA LEU A 192 22.01 16.78 -10.02
C LEU A 192 23.12 16.13 -9.18
N ALA A 193 24.38 16.47 -9.48
CA ALA A 193 25.48 16.15 -8.59
C ALA A 193 25.18 16.81 -7.23
N ARG A 194 24.82 16.01 -6.23
CA ARG A 194 24.81 16.49 -4.84
C ARG A 194 26.25 16.93 -4.56
N GLN A 195 26.48 18.24 -4.45
CA GLN A 195 27.61 18.75 -3.70
C GLN A 195 27.44 18.21 -2.28
N VAL A 196 28.12 17.10 -2.01
CA VAL A 196 28.48 16.71 -0.66
C VAL A 196 29.78 17.45 -0.42
N ASP A 197 29.87 18.23 0.66
CA ASP A 197 31.03 19.06 1.02
C ASP A 197 32.33 18.26 1.27
N ASP A 198 32.36 16.96 0.98
CA ASP A 198 33.51 16.07 1.13
C ASP A 198 33.93 15.47 -0.23
N GLY A 199 34.53 16.29 -1.10
CA GLY A 199 35.62 15.91 -2.03
C GLY A 199 35.51 14.70 -2.96
N VAL A 200 34.37 14.00 -3.07
CA VAL A 200 34.22 12.85 -3.98
C VAL A 200 33.59 13.31 -5.28
N VAL A 201 34.45 13.55 -6.26
CA VAL A 201 34.05 13.67 -7.67
C VAL A 201 33.49 12.32 -8.09
N LEU A 202 32.18 12.26 -8.36
CA LEU A 202 31.54 11.11 -9.02
C LEU A 202 31.98 11.08 -10.49
N GLN A 203 33.22 10.68 -10.72
CA GLN A 203 33.72 10.37 -12.05
C GLN A 203 33.11 9.04 -12.53
N SER A 204 32.38 9.13 -13.64
CA SER A 204 32.15 8.06 -14.61
C SER A 204 31.41 6.82 -14.12
N ILE A 205 30.08 6.88 -14.14
CA ILE A 205 29.26 5.70 -14.47
C ILE A 205 28.42 6.06 -15.70
N GLY A 206 28.92 5.71 -16.88
CA GLY A 206 28.29 5.93 -18.18
C GLY A 206 27.08 5.04 -18.44
N HIS A 207 26.06 5.11 -17.59
CA HIS A 207 24.69 4.79 -17.98
C HIS A 207 23.92 6.10 -17.97
N ALA A 208 23.36 6.50 -19.12
CA ALA A 208 22.39 7.60 -19.18
C ALA A 208 21.37 7.39 -18.06
N MET A 209 21.36 8.30 -17.08
CA MET A 209 20.56 8.15 -15.87
C MET A 209 19.13 8.59 -16.18
N SER A 210 18.41 7.70 -16.84
CA SER A 210 17.07 7.99 -17.33
C SER A 210 16.11 8.41 -16.21
N LEU A 211 15.15 9.29 -16.53
CA LEU A 211 13.97 9.53 -15.66
C LEU A 211 13.05 8.30 -15.56
N ALA A 212 13.19 7.37 -16.51
CA ALA A 212 12.47 6.11 -16.49
C ALA A 212 13.11 5.11 -15.50
N PRO A 213 12.30 4.28 -14.82
CA PRO A 213 10.84 4.29 -14.87
C PRO A 213 10.22 5.42 -14.02
N ILE A 214 9.18 6.06 -14.57
CA ILE A 214 8.31 6.96 -13.81
C ILE A 214 7.29 6.13 -13.02
N VAL A 215 7.23 6.34 -11.70
CA VAL A 215 6.28 5.62 -10.84
C VAL A 215 5.00 6.44 -10.68
N CYS A 216 3.89 5.89 -11.17
CA CYS A 216 2.56 6.47 -11.07
C CYS A 216 1.77 5.76 -9.97
N VAL A 217 1.30 6.54 -8.99
CA VAL A 217 0.57 6.07 -7.82
C VAL A 217 -0.84 6.65 -7.81
N CYS A 218 -1.86 5.80 -7.60
CA CYS A 218 -3.25 6.25 -7.46
C CYS A 218 -3.87 5.70 -6.17
N TYR A 219 -4.97 6.29 -5.69
CA TYR A 219 -5.67 5.75 -4.53
C TYR A 219 -6.36 4.41 -4.85
N THR A 220 -7.10 4.35 -5.98
CA THR A 220 -7.88 3.19 -6.37
C THR A 220 -7.29 2.43 -7.56
N ASN A 221 -7.65 1.14 -7.70
CA ASN A 221 -7.30 0.37 -8.91
C ASN A 221 -8.00 0.92 -10.16
N HIS A 222 -9.19 1.50 -10.03
CA HIS A 222 -9.93 2.01 -11.19
C HIS A 222 -9.24 3.25 -11.77
N ALA A 223 -8.86 4.20 -10.91
CA ALA A 223 -8.12 5.39 -11.29
C ALA A 223 -6.76 5.03 -11.92
N LEU A 224 -6.06 4.06 -11.33
CA LEU A 224 -4.80 3.55 -11.88
C LEU A 224 -4.98 3.01 -13.30
N ASP A 225 -6.00 2.18 -13.53
CA ASP A 225 -6.26 1.56 -14.84
C ASP A 225 -6.56 2.64 -15.86
N GLN A 226 -7.43 3.58 -15.51
CA GLN A 226 -7.80 4.70 -16.35
C GLN A 226 -6.58 5.56 -16.72
N PHE A 227 -5.75 5.92 -15.73
CA PHE A 227 -4.57 6.73 -15.96
C PHE A 227 -3.56 6.05 -16.89
N LEU A 228 -3.26 4.76 -16.65
CA LEU A 228 -2.36 3.99 -17.50
C LEU A 228 -2.91 3.81 -18.92
N GLU A 229 -4.22 3.60 -19.08
CA GLU A 229 -4.86 3.55 -20.38
C GLU A 229 -4.80 4.89 -21.11
N ASP A 230 -4.96 6.01 -20.39
CA ASP A 230 -4.91 7.34 -21.00
C ASP A 230 -3.48 7.70 -21.45
N LEU A 231 -2.44 7.21 -20.76
CA LEU A 231 -1.07 7.27 -21.25
C LEU A 231 -0.89 6.52 -22.58
N LEU A 232 -1.53 5.34 -22.73
CA LEU A 232 -1.50 4.58 -23.98
C LEU A 232 -2.26 5.30 -25.11
N LYS A 233 -3.45 5.83 -24.80
CA LYS A 233 -4.28 6.57 -25.78
C LYS A 233 -3.59 7.85 -26.27
N ALA A 234 -2.85 8.53 -25.39
CA ALA A 234 -2.07 9.70 -25.73
C ALA A 234 -0.74 9.37 -26.45
N ASN A 235 -0.45 8.07 -26.67
CA ASN A 235 0.80 7.58 -27.22
C ASN A 235 2.03 8.08 -26.44
N ALA A 236 1.87 8.27 -25.12
CA ALA A 236 2.94 8.71 -24.23
C ALA A 236 3.95 7.59 -23.93
N VAL A 237 3.49 6.34 -24.00
CA VAL A 237 4.27 5.14 -23.70
C VAL A 237 3.69 3.96 -24.49
N ALA A 238 4.53 3.02 -24.90
CA ALA A 238 4.05 1.80 -25.55
C ALA A 238 3.55 0.77 -24.52
N LEU A 239 2.60 -0.08 -24.92
CA LEU A 239 2.01 -1.10 -24.03
C LEU A 239 3.06 -2.03 -23.40
N ASN A 240 4.14 -2.34 -24.12
CA ASN A 240 5.26 -3.17 -23.63
C ASN A 240 6.23 -2.47 -22.69
N GLU A 241 6.10 -1.16 -22.52
CA GLU A 241 6.93 -0.34 -21.64
C GLU A 241 6.19 0.02 -20.34
N ILE A 242 4.93 -0.41 -20.18
CA ILE A 242 4.18 -0.31 -18.93
C ILE A 242 4.31 -1.60 -18.12
N VAL A 243 4.56 -1.44 -16.81
CA VAL A 243 4.36 -2.52 -15.83
C VAL A 243 3.41 -2.05 -14.75
N ARG A 244 2.36 -2.84 -14.49
CA ARG A 244 1.43 -2.59 -13.40
C ARG A 244 1.69 -3.51 -12.22
N ILE A 245 1.81 -2.94 -11.02
CA ILE A 245 1.92 -3.70 -9.77
C ILE A 245 0.55 -3.73 -9.07
N GLY A 246 0.06 -4.93 -8.80
CA GLY A 246 -1.25 -5.18 -8.20
C GLY A 246 -1.99 -6.31 -8.90
N ALA A 247 -2.68 -7.15 -8.14
CA ALA A 247 -3.31 -8.36 -8.67
C ALA A 247 -4.72 -8.13 -9.24
N ARG A 248 -5.33 -6.96 -9.04
CA ARG A 248 -6.74 -6.71 -9.38
C ARG A 248 -6.86 -5.65 -10.47
N THR A 249 -6.80 -6.10 -11.72
CA THR A 249 -7.13 -5.31 -12.92
C THR A 249 -8.56 -5.58 -13.37
N LYS A 250 -9.25 -4.58 -13.91
CA LYS A 250 -10.43 -4.78 -14.77
C LYS A 250 -10.17 -4.41 -16.23
N SER A 251 -9.06 -3.72 -16.48
CA SER A 251 -8.59 -3.43 -17.83
C SER A 251 -8.08 -4.70 -18.51
N THR A 252 -8.68 -5.04 -19.66
CA THR A 252 -8.25 -6.13 -20.53
C THR A 252 -6.93 -5.81 -21.23
N LEU A 253 -6.66 -4.52 -21.49
CA LEU A 253 -5.42 -4.05 -22.09
C LEU A 253 -4.22 -4.27 -21.15
N LEU A 254 -4.40 -3.95 -19.87
CA LEU A 254 -3.32 -3.98 -18.87
C LEU A 254 -3.12 -5.36 -18.21
N GLU A 255 -4.00 -6.33 -18.46
CA GLU A 255 -3.93 -7.66 -17.82
C GLU A 255 -2.62 -8.40 -18.15
N SER A 256 -2.18 -8.31 -19.40
CA SER A 256 -0.90 -8.85 -19.87
C SER A 256 0.32 -8.10 -19.30
N ARG A 257 0.10 -6.91 -18.76
CA ARG A 257 1.13 -5.99 -18.25
C ARG A 257 1.19 -5.90 -16.73
N THR A 258 0.43 -6.73 -16.01
CA THR A 258 0.66 -6.88 -14.58
C THR A 258 2.00 -7.57 -14.35
N LEU A 259 2.74 -7.16 -13.30
CA LEU A 259 4.02 -7.77 -12.94
C LEU A 259 3.89 -9.30 -12.82
N ARG A 260 2.79 -9.77 -12.20
CA ARG A 260 2.48 -11.20 -12.08
C ARG A 260 2.36 -11.91 -13.44
N SER A 261 1.67 -11.31 -14.42
CA SER A 261 1.51 -11.88 -15.76
C SER A 261 2.84 -11.92 -16.51
N ILE A 262 3.65 -10.85 -16.41
CA ILE A 262 4.96 -10.76 -17.06
C ILE A 262 5.92 -11.81 -16.49
N THR A 263 6.01 -11.91 -15.17
CA THR A 263 6.85 -12.91 -14.48
C THR A 263 6.46 -14.33 -14.89
N ARG A 264 5.16 -14.65 -14.90
CA ARG A 264 4.67 -15.96 -15.36
C ARG A 264 5.04 -16.28 -16.80
N THR A 265 4.92 -15.30 -17.70
CA THR A 265 5.20 -15.50 -19.13
C THR A 265 6.70 -15.65 -19.41
N ARG A 266 7.54 -14.93 -18.66
CA ARG A 266 9.01 -15.04 -18.78
C ARG A 266 9.52 -16.37 -18.23
N ASP A 267 8.95 -16.86 -17.13
CA ASP A 267 9.32 -18.14 -16.52
C ASP A 267 9.03 -19.34 -17.43
N THR A 268 7.99 -19.28 -18.27
CA THR A 268 7.66 -20.34 -19.23
C THR A 268 8.55 -20.34 -20.46
N THR A 269 9.08 -19.18 -20.87
CA THR A 269 9.86 -19.03 -22.12
C THR A 269 11.37 -19.08 -21.92
N LYS A 270 11.88 -18.70 -20.74
CA LYS A 270 13.31 -18.79 -20.42
C LYS A 270 13.45 -19.35 -19.01
N HIS A 271 14.05 -20.54 -18.89
CA HIS A 271 14.35 -21.23 -17.63
C HIS A 271 15.39 -20.45 -16.78
N GLN A 272 15.08 -19.22 -16.37
CA GLN A 272 16.01 -18.27 -15.76
C GLN A 272 15.94 -18.23 -14.23
N ARG A 273 14.85 -18.70 -13.61
CA ARG A 273 14.86 -18.91 -12.16
C ARG A 273 15.75 -20.10 -11.83
N THR A 274 16.77 -19.86 -11.00
CA THR A 274 17.59 -20.93 -10.45
C THR A 274 16.72 -21.94 -9.72
N THR A 275 17.07 -23.23 -9.78
CA THR A 275 16.34 -24.32 -9.11
C THR A 275 16.09 -24.01 -7.63
N HIS A 276 17.05 -23.34 -6.99
CA HIS A 276 16.96 -22.89 -5.61
C HIS A 276 15.90 -21.80 -5.37
N SER A 277 15.82 -20.77 -6.24
CA SER A 277 14.80 -19.71 -6.13
C SER A 277 13.37 -20.24 -6.37
N ARG A 278 13.22 -21.27 -7.23
CA ARG A 278 11.94 -21.96 -7.42
C ARG A 278 11.53 -22.71 -6.16
N ALA A 279 12.40 -23.56 -5.62
CA ALA A 279 12.11 -24.33 -4.41
C ALA A 279 11.72 -23.42 -3.22
N LEU A 280 12.43 -22.31 -3.01
CA LEU A 280 12.09 -21.34 -1.96
C LEU A 280 10.73 -20.66 -2.19
N ASN A 281 10.38 -20.37 -3.45
CA ASN A 281 9.06 -19.83 -3.79
C ASN A 281 7.96 -20.85 -3.55
N ASP A 282 8.16 -22.10 -3.94
CA ASP A 282 7.16 -23.16 -3.80
C ASP A 282 6.88 -23.41 -2.31
N GLU A 283 7.93 -23.58 -1.49
CA GLU A 283 7.79 -23.72 -0.03
C GLU A 283 7.04 -22.55 0.61
N ALA A 284 7.37 -21.32 0.21
CA ALA A 284 6.73 -20.13 0.76
C ALA A 284 5.28 -19.96 0.27
N ASN A 285 4.96 -20.33 -0.98
CA ASN A 285 3.60 -20.32 -1.50
C ASN A 285 2.72 -21.40 -0.84
N ASP A 286 3.27 -22.57 -0.54
CA ASP A 286 2.57 -23.62 0.21
C ASP A 286 2.24 -23.14 1.62
N ALA A 287 3.19 -22.48 2.29
CA ALA A 287 2.95 -21.87 3.60
C ALA A 287 1.85 -20.79 3.55
N ILE A 288 1.83 -19.94 2.52
CA ILE A 288 0.75 -18.96 2.31
C ILE A 288 -0.60 -19.67 2.16
N THR A 289 -0.67 -20.70 1.32
CA THR A 289 -1.91 -21.44 1.06
C THR A 289 -2.45 -22.07 2.34
N LYS A 290 -1.57 -22.67 3.15
CA LYS A 290 -1.93 -23.24 4.45
C LYS A 290 -2.46 -22.17 5.42
N SER A 291 -1.77 -21.04 5.55
CA SER A 291 -2.22 -19.95 6.41
C SER A 291 -3.52 -19.31 5.92
N ASP A 292 -3.76 -19.23 4.61
CA ASP A 292 -5.00 -18.68 4.05
C ASP A 292 -6.21 -19.57 4.38
N ALA A 293 -6.05 -20.89 4.27
CA ALA A 293 -7.07 -21.85 4.67
C ALA A 293 -7.38 -21.74 6.18
N GLU A 294 -6.35 -21.64 7.02
CA GLU A 294 -6.51 -21.49 8.47
C GLU A 294 -7.20 -20.16 8.84
N ILE A 295 -6.77 -19.03 8.25
CA ILE A 295 -7.38 -17.72 8.44
C ILE A 295 -8.88 -17.77 8.09
N HIS A 296 -9.23 -18.39 6.96
CA HIS A 296 -10.62 -18.51 6.55
C HIS A 296 -11.46 -19.34 7.53
N ALA A 297 -10.93 -20.49 7.98
CA ALA A 297 -11.60 -21.34 8.97
C ALA A 297 -11.82 -20.60 10.30
N LEU A 298 -10.80 -19.89 10.80
CA LEU A 298 -10.90 -19.11 12.04
C LEU A 298 -11.91 -17.96 11.93
N GLN A 299 -12.01 -17.29 10.78
CA GLN A 299 -13.04 -16.27 10.54
C GLN A 299 -14.45 -16.83 10.64
N GLN A 300 -14.68 -18.03 10.10
CA GLN A 300 -15.98 -18.71 10.22
C GLN A 300 -16.29 -19.06 11.68
N LEU A 301 -15.31 -19.53 12.45
CA LEU A 301 -15.47 -19.82 13.89
C LEU A 301 -15.81 -18.56 14.70
N VAL A 302 -15.09 -17.45 14.51
CA VAL A 302 -15.42 -16.18 15.19
C VAL A 302 -16.83 -15.71 14.84
N GLN A 303 -17.25 -15.82 13.57
CA GLN A 303 -18.59 -15.44 13.17
C GLN A 303 -19.67 -16.34 13.79
N ALA A 304 -19.38 -17.62 13.98
CA ALA A 304 -20.29 -18.55 14.66
C ALA A 304 -20.40 -18.26 16.17
N ILE A 305 -19.32 -17.85 16.82
CA ILE A 305 -19.28 -17.49 18.25
C ILE A 305 -19.92 -16.10 18.50
N ARG A 306 -19.61 -15.09 17.65
CA ARG A 306 -19.99 -13.67 17.86
C ARG A 306 -21.17 -13.15 17.02
N GLY A 307 -21.58 -13.85 15.97
CA GLY A 307 -22.46 -13.32 14.92
C GLY A 307 -23.81 -12.79 15.41
N LYS A 308 -24.43 -11.87 14.65
CA LYS A 308 -25.76 -11.31 15.00
C LYS A 308 -26.89 -12.35 14.91
N ASP A 309 -26.75 -13.36 14.04
CA ASP A 309 -27.64 -14.53 13.94
C ASP A 309 -27.19 -15.65 14.90
N ARG A 310 -27.23 -15.39 16.21
CA ARG A 310 -26.82 -16.33 17.27
C ARG A 310 -27.76 -17.54 17.36
N SER A 311 -27.66 -18.49 16.42
CA SER A 311 -28.25 -19.81 16.67
C SER A 311 -27.32 -20.57 17.62
N LEU A 312 -27.91 -21.13 18.69
CA LEU A 312 -27.21 -22.03 19.60
C LEU A 312 -26.50 -23.15 18.83
N GLU A 313 -27.10 -23.61 17.73
CA GLU A 313 -26.54 -24.61 16.84
C GLU A 313 -25.17 -24.22 16.28
N ARG A 314 -25.00 -22.99 15.79
CA ARG A 314 -23.72 -22.52 15.25
C ARG A 314 -22.65 -22.42 16.33
N ALA A 315 -23.03 -21.94 17.53
CA ALA A 315 -22.13 -21.86 18.66
C ALA A 315 -21.65 -23.27 19.09
N VAL A 316 -22.58 -24.22 19.22
CA VAL A 316 -22.25 -25.62 19.56
C VAL A 316 -21.35 -26.26 18.50
N GLN A 317 -21.66 -26.05 17.21
CA GLN A 317 -20.81 -26.55 16.13
C GLN A 317 -19.39 -25.96 16.17
N ALA A 318 -19.26 -24.66 16.46
CA ALA A 318 -17.96 -24.00 16.58
C ALA A 318 -17.16 -24.54 17.78
N MET A 319 -17.80 -24.73 18.93
CA MET A 319 -17.17 -25.28 20.13
C MET A 319 -16.69 -26.72 19.92
N VAL A 320 -17.51 -27.55 19.25
CA VAL A 320 -17.12 -28.92 18.87
C VAL A 320 -15.96 -28.92 17.88
N ALA A 321 -15.93 -27.99 16.93
CA ALA A 321 -14.83 -27.87 15.98
C ALA A 321 -13.52 -27.40 16.65
N LEU A 322 -13.61 -26.61 17.72
CA LEU A 322 -12.46 -26.06 18.42
C LEU A 322 -11.87 -27.03 19.44
N HIS A 323 -12.73 -27.63 20.27
CA HIS A 323 -12.31 -28.44 21.42
C HIS A 323 -12.61 -29.93 21.28
N GLY A 324 -13.37 -30.33 20.27
CA GLY A 324 -13.85 -31.72 20.10
C GLY A 324 -15.18 -31.97 20.80
N ALA A 325 -15.90 -33.01 20.34
CA ALA A 325 -17.22 -33.33 20.84
C ALA A 325 -17.21 -33.82 22.30
N ASP A 326 -16.16 -34.53 22.72
CA ASP A 326 -16.07 -35.10 24.06
C ASP A 326 -15.83 -34.02 25.13
N THR A 327 -15.01 -33.00 24.81
CA THR A 327 -14.78 -31.87 25.71
C THR A 327 -16.04 -31.05 25.91
N VAL A 328 -16.81 -30.83 24.84
CA VAL A 328 -18.11 -30.15 24.97
C VAL A 328 -19.07 -31.04 25.78
N LEU A 329 -19.12 -32.35 25.51
CA LEU A 329 -19.98 -33.29 26.23
C LEU A 329 -19.71 -33.32 27.73
N ALA A 330 -18.44 -33.34 28.13
CA ALA A 330 -18.03 -33.38 29.53
C ALA A 330 -18.66 -32.23 30.33
N LEU A 331 -18.66 -31.02 29.77
CA LEU A 331 -19.29 -29.84 30.37
C LEU A 331 -20.81 -30.02 30.54
N VAL A 332 -21.48 -30.56 29.54
CA VAL A 332 -22.96 -30.72 29.55
C VAL A 332 -23.44 -31.94 30.34
N SER A 333 -22.53 -32.72 30.92
CA SER A 333 -22.84 -34.01 31.54
C SER A 333 -22.69 -34.04 33.06
N GLU A 334 -22.25 -32.95 33.70
CA GLU A 334 -22.03 -32.93 35.15
C GLU A 334 -23.34 -32.89 35.97
N ASP A 335 -24.48 -32.43 35.41
CA ASP A 335 -25.71 -32.19 36.19
C ASP A 335 -27.03 -32.75 35.60
N VAL A 336 -26.98 -33.67 34.63
CA VAL A 336 -28.21 -34.37 34.19
C VAL A 336 -28.29 -35.69 34.92
N GLU A 337 -28.94 -35.69 36.10
CA GLU A 337 -29.38 -36.92 36.76
C GLU A 337 -30.11 -37.79 35.74
N SER A 338 -29.65 -39.03 35.62
CA SER A 338 -30.26 -40.05 34.79
C SER A 338 -31.65 -40.38 35.32
N GLU A 339 -32.68 -39.65 34.86
CA GLU A 339 -34.04 -40.18 34.88
C GLU A 339 -34.11 -41.29 33.82
N ASP A 340 -33.98 -42.51 34.33
CA ASP A 340 -34.21 -43.78 33.65
C ASP A 340 -35.70 -43.88 33.26
N ASP A 341 -36.08 -43.24 32.15
CA ASP A 341 -37.37 -43.45 31.51
C ASP A 341 -37.19 -44.38 30.31
N GLY A 342 -37.57 -45.64 30.53
CA GLY A 342 -37.55 -46.69 29.54
C GLY A 342 -38.35 -46.33 28.28
N ALA A 343 -37.66 -46.30 27.14
CA ALA A 343 -38.27 -46.54 25.84
C ALA A 343 -37.25 -47.15 24.89
N SER A 344 -37.63 -48.31 24.37
CA SER A 344 -36.88 -49.15 23.45
C SER A 344 -36.58 -48.51 22.10
N SER A 345 -35.36 -48.77 21.61
CA SER A 345 -34.98 -48.97 20.20
C SER A 345 -35.35 -47.87 19.18
N GLY A 346 -34.34 -47.08 18.81
CA GLY A 346 -34.34 -46.26 17.61
C GLY A 346 -33.19 -45.27 17.61
N ASP A 347 -32.15 -45.58 16.83
CA ASP A 347 -31.15 -44.65 16.28
C ASP A 347 -30.13 -44.03 17.26
N GLY A 348 -28.90 -43.87 16.77
CA GLY A 348 -27.68 -43.64 17.59
C GLY A 348 -27.80 -42.53 18.62
N GLU A 349 -27.01 -42.66 19.70
CA GLU A 349 -26.92 -41.73 20.84
C GLU A 349 -27.23 -40.28 20.43
N PRO A 350 -28.14 -39.58 21.12
CA PRO A 350 -28.54 -38.20 20.75
C PRO A 350 -27.34 -37.26 20.52
N TRP A 351 -26.20 -37.51 21.17
CA TRP A 351 -24.97 -36.74 21.01
C TRP A 351 -24.22 -36.95 19.67
N ALA A 352 -24.50 -38.04 18.94
CA ALA A 352 -23.81 -38.38 17.70
C ALA A 352 -24.14 -37.42 16.54
N THR A 353 -25.29 -36.75 16.58
CA THR A 353 -25.74 -35.83 15.52
C THR A 353 -25.57 -34.36 15.92
N ALA A 354 -25.34 -33.47 14.94
CA ALA A 354 -25.24 -32.03 15.21
C ALA A 354 -26.52 -31.45 15.86
N GLY A 355 -27.69 -31.95 15.46
CA GLY A 355 -28.99 -31.56 16.02
C GLY A 355 -29.14 -31.99 17.48
N GLY A 356 -28.78 -33.23 17.80
CA GLY A 356 -28.90 -33.73 19.17
C GLY A 356 -27.84 -33.15 20.12
N ARG A 357 -26.63 -32.83 19.64
CA ARG A 357 -25.67 -32.00 20.42
C ARG A 357 -26.27 -30.66 20.83
N THR A 358 -26.91 -29.98 19.87
CA THR A 358 -27.56 -28.69 20.12
C THR A 358 -28.72 -28.81 21.10
N ALA A 359 -29.52 -29.89 21.00
CA ALA A 359 -30.63 -30.14 21.91
C ALA A 359 -30.17 -30.36 23.36
N ARG A 360 -29.10 -31.13 23.55
CA ARG A 360 -28.54 -31.41 24.89
C ARG A 360 -27.96 -30.15 25.53
N VAL A 361 -27.18 -29.35 24.78
CA VAL A 361 -26.68 -28.06 25.28
C VAL A 361 -27.84 -27.12 25.62
N ARG A 362 -28.91 -27.10 24.81
CA ARG A 362 -30.11 -26.29 25.11
C ARG A 362 -30.76 -26.68 26.43
N GLN A 363 -30.90 -27.98 26.69
CA GLN A 363 -31.49 -28.49 27.92
C GLN A 363 -30.67 -28.08 29.14
N TRP A 364 -29.34 -28.24 29.06
CA TRP A 364 -28.43 -27.86 30.15
C TRP A 364 -28.43 -26.35 30.42
N LEU A 365 -28.41 -25.52 29.37
CA LEU A 365 -28.53 -24.06 29.50
C LEU A 365 -29.87 -23.60 30.13
N ALA A 366 -30.91 -24.41 30.02
CA ALA A 366 -32.22 -24.12 30.62
C ALA A 366 -32.27 -24.46 32.11
N ALA A 367 -31.41 -25.38 32.58
CA ALA A 367 -31.44 -25.92 33.94
C ALA A 367 -30.96 -24.93 35.01
N SER A 368 -29.99 -24.05 34.72
CA SER A 368 -29.46 -23.08 35.69
C SER A 368 -28.96 -21.79 35.02
N ASP A 369 -29.02 -20.67 35.76
CA ASP A 369 -28.31 -19.43 35.41
C ASP A 369 -26.78 -19.60 35.49
N GLU A 370 -26.30 -20.50 36.34
CA GLU A 370 -24.88 -20.83 36.46
C GLU A 370 -24.35 -21.48 35.18
N HIS A 371 -25.07 -22.46 34.61
CA HIS A 371 -24.74 -23.05 33.30
C HIS A 371 -24.71 -22.02 32.17
N ARG A 372 -25.60 -21.01 32.21
CA ARG A 372 -25.58 -19.90 31.23
C ARG A 372 -24.32 -19.06 31.39
N ALA A 373 -23.88 -18.80 32.62
CA ALA A 373 -22.67 -18.07 32.91
C ALA A 373 -21.43 -18.85 32.48
N GLU A 374 -21.38 -20.15 32.74
CA GLU A 374 -20.29 -21.06 32.35
C GLU A 374 -20.18 -21.20 30.83
N TRP A 375 -21.30 -21.43 30.13
CA TRP A 375 -21.31 -21.46 28.67
C TRP A 375 -20.81 -20.15 28.07
N LYS A 376 -21.23 -19.02 28.65
CA LYS A 376 -20.77 -17.71 28.21
C LYS A 376 -19.27 -17.56 28.43
N ALA A 377 -18.75 -17.93 29.60
CA ALA A 377 -17.31 -17.88 29.88
C ALA A 377 -16.52 -18.76 28.91
N MET A 378 -17.02 -19.95 28.59
CA MET A 378 -16.41 -20.86 27.62
C MET A 378 -16.42 -20.28 26.19
N LEU A 379 -17.50 -19.61 25.80
CA LEU A 379 -17.56 -18.91 24.52
C LEU A 379 -16.57 -17.73 24.47
N ASP A 380 -16.42 -16.98 25.56
CA ASP A 380 -15.47 -15.88 25.67
C ASP A 380 -14.01 -16.41 25.59
N GLU A 381 -13.70 -17.54 26.25
CA GLU A 381 -12.38 -18.19 26.17
C GLU A 381 -12.08 -18.77 24.78
N ALA A 382 -13.05 -19.46 24.18
CA ALA A 382 -12.95 -19.95 22.80
C ALA A 382 -12.72 -18.81 21.81
N GLU A 383 -13.37 -17.68 22.04
CA GLU A 383 -13.16 -16.50 21.23
C GLU A 383 -11.71 -15.98 21.34
N ASP A 384 -11.18 -15.87 22.55
CA ASP A 384 -9.80 -15.46 22.79
C ASP A 384 -8.79 -16.45 22.16
N GLU A 385 -9.05 -17.75 22.24
CA GLU A 385 -8.24 -18.77 21.58
C GLU A 385 -8.23 -18.59 20.06
N VAL A 386 -9.41 -18.45 19.45
CA VAL A 386 -9.56 -18.26 18.01
C VAL A 386 -8.90 -16.95 17.56
N GLN A 387 -9.04 -15.86 18.32
CA GLN A 387 -8.34 -14.60 18.05
C GLN A 387 -6.82 -14.78 18.12
N SER A 388 -6.31 -15.48 19.13
CA SER A 388 -4.87 -15.76 19.28
C SER A 388 -4.32 -16.56 18.09
N ARG A 389 -5.02 -17.62 17.68
CA ARG A 389 -4.67 -18.42 16.49
C ARG A 389 -4.74 -17.61 15.21
N TYR A 390 -5.76 -16.76 15.07
CA TYR A 390 -5.95 -15.91 13.90
C TYR A 390 -4.79 -14.93 13.72
N VAL A 391 -4.35 -14.29 14.80
CA VAL A 391 -3.18 -13.41 14.78
C VAL A 391 -1.91 -14.18 14.39
N LYS A 392 -1.67 -15.37 14.97
CA LYS A 392 -0.52 -16.21 14.60
C LYS A 392 -0.53 -16.59 13.12
N ALA A 393 -1.68 -17.00 12.58
CA ALA A 393 -1.84 -17.36 11.18
C ALA A 393 -1.58 -16.17 10.24
N ILE A 394 -2.06 -14.96 10.58
CA ILE A 394 -1.75 -13.74 9.82
C ILE A 394 -0.26 -13.43 9.81
N VAL A 395 0.41 -13.55 10.97
CA VAL A 395 1.86 -13.30 11.08
C VAL A 395 2.65 -14.32 10.25
N ALA A 396 2.29 -15.60 10.33
CA ALA A 396 2.92 -16.65 9.53
C ALA A 396 2.73 -16.42 8.03
N ARG A 397 1.50 -16.10 7.60
CA ARG A 397 1.19 -15.72 6.20
C ARG A 397 2.07 -14.57 5.73
N ARG A 398 2.21 -13.51 6.53
CA ARG A 398 3.02 -12.33 6.19
C ARG A 398 4.51 -12.69 6.08
N ALA A 399 5.03 -13.49 6.99
CA ALA A 399 6.42 -13.95 6.92
C ALA A 399 6.69 -14.77 5.64
N ALA A 400 5.77 -15.67 5.28
CA ALA A 400 5.86 -16.43 4.04
C ALA A 400 5.77 -15.53 2.79
N GLN A 401 4.86 -14.54 2.79
CA GLN A 401 4.77 -13.53 1.73
C GLN A 401 6.06 -12.72 1.60
N GLN A 402 6.72 -12.36 2.71
CA GLN A 402 7.99 -11.66 2.69
C GLN A 402 9.10 -12.52 2.07
N LYS A 403 9.16 -13.82 2.39
CA LYS A 403 10.11 -14.76 1.76
C LYS A 403 9.93 -14.82 0.24
N VAL A 404 8.69 -14.93 -0.25
CA VAL A 404 8.38 -14.89 -1.69
C VAL A 404 8.89 -13.60 -2.32
N ARG A 405 8.64 -12.45 -1.68
CA ARG A 405 9.09 -11.14 -2.19
C ARG A 405 10.60 -11.05 -2.27
N THR A 406 11.30 -11.40 -1.20
CA THR A 406 12.77 -11.37 -1.18
C THR A 406 13.36 -12.32 -2.23
N ALA A 407 12.77 -13.51 -2.42
CA ALA A 407 13.22 -14.46 -3.44
C ALA A 407 13.02 -13.94 -4.87
N ASN A 408 12.05 -13.06 -5.08
CA ASN A 408 11.66 -12.54 -6.41
C ASN A 408 12.21 -11.15 -6.71
N LEU A 409 12.72 -10.45 -5.69
CA LEU A 409 13.14 -9.06 -5.77
C LEU A 409 14.06 -8.80 -6.97
N SER A 410 15.13 -9.58 -7.15
CA SER A 410 16.06 -9.38 -8.26
C SER A 410 15.41 -9.59 -9.64
N HIS A 411 14.50 -10.55 -9.75
CA HIS A 411 13.80 -10.83 -11.00
C HIS A 411 12.78 -9.74 -11.32
N ASP A 412 11.98 -9.35 -10.33
CA ASP A 412 10.98 -8.30 -10.47
C ASP A 412 11.65 -6.96 -10.78
N LEU A 413 12.77 -6.64 -10.13
CA LEU A 413 13.57 -5.45 -10.46
C LEU A 413 14.08 -5.45 -11.90
N ALA A 414 14.50 -6.60 -12.43
CA ALA A 414 14.93 -6.69 -13.83
C ALA A 414 13.77 -6.45 -14.81
N ILE A 415 12.54 -6.81 -14.45
CA ILE A 415 11.35 -6.45 -15.24
C ILE A 415 11.10 -4.95 -15.15
N LEU A 416 11.06 -4.41 -13.93
CA LEU A 416 10.71 -3.01 -13.68
C LEU A 416 11.71 -2.01 -14.25
N ARG A 417 13.02 -2.31 -14.21
CA ARG A 417 14.06 -1.45 -14.79
C ARG A 417 13.98 -1.32 -16.32
N ASN A 418 13.30 -2.24 -16.99
CA ASN A 418 13.06 -2.17 -18.43
C ASN A 418 11.73 -1.45 -18.78
N ALA A 419 10.93 -1.07 -17.78
CA ALA A 419 9.71 -0.32 -17.99
C ALA A 419 10.03 1.18 -18.11
N LYS A 420 9.19 1.92 -18.84
CA LYS A 420 9.17 3.39 -18.82
C LYS A 420 8.20 3.93 -17.79
N VAL A 421 7.09 3.22 -17.55
CA VAL A 421 6.07 3.58 -16.57
C VAL A 421 5.76 2.39 -15.69
N ILE A 422 5.75 2.63 -14.38
CA ILE A 422 5.29 1.66 -13.39
C ILE A 422 4.06 2.21 -12.69
N GLY A 423 2.94 1.51 -12.78
CA GLY A 423 1.70 1.91 -12.12
C GLY A 423 1.40 1.05 -10.90
N MET A 424 1.02 1.67 -9.78
CA MET A 424 0.55 0.97 -8.58
C MET A 424 -0.45 1.78 -7.77
N THR A 425 -1.21 1.13 -6.89
CA THR A 425 -1.99 1.87 -5.89
C THR A 425 -1.10 2.32 -4.75
N THR A 426 -1.54 3.32 -3.97
CA THR A 426 -0.88 3.75 -2.73
C THR A 426 -0.65 2.60 -1.75
N SER A 427 -1.66 1.75 -1.56
CA SER A 427 -1.52 0.49 -0.81
C SER A 427 -0.53 -0.48 -1.45
N GLY A 428 -0.49 -0.53 -2.78
CA GLY A 428 0.50 -1.28 -3.55
C GLY A 428 1.93 -0.81 -3.27
N ALA A 429 2.16 0.50 -3.27
CA ALA A 429 3.45 1.11 -2.95
C ALA A 429 3.91 0.75 -1.54
N ALA A 430 3.04 0.91 -0.54
CA ALA A 430 3.34 0.52 0.84
C ALA A 430 3.64 -0.99 0.98
N MET A 431 2.92 -1.84 0.24
CA MET A 431 3.16 -3.28 0.23
C MET A 431 4.47 -3.68 -0.46
N HIS A 432 4.95 -2.91 -1.43
CA HIS A 432 6.16 -3.20 -2.22
C HIS A 432 7.25 -2.16 -1.96
N ALA A 433 7.33 -1.67 -0.71
CA ALA A 433 8.30 -0.65 -0.33
C ALA A 433 9.74 -1.12 -0.56
N ASP A 434 10.06 -2.39 -0.29
CA ASP A 434 11.35 -3.00 -0.58
C ASP A 434 11.72 -2.95 -2.07
N LEU A 435 10.75 -3.24 -2.93
CA LEU A 435 10.91 -3.16 -4.37
C LEU A 435 11.12 -1.72 -4.84
N LEU A 436 10.36 -0.76 -4.29
CA LEU A 436 10.55 0.66 -4.58
C LEU A 436 11.91 1.18 -4.11
N GLN A 437 12.36 0.83 -2.91
CA GLN A 437 13.69 1.21 -2.41
C GLN A 437 14.81 0.65 -3.30
N ALA A 438 14.68 -0.58 -3.78
CA ALA A 438 15.67 -1.17 -4.67
C ALA A 438 15.57 -0.67 -6.13
N LEU A 439 14.40 -0.22 -6.55
CA LEU A 439 14.18 0.43 -7.84
C LEU A 439 14.73 1.87 -7.86
N ASN A 440 14.57 2.59 -6.74
CA ASN A 440 15.03 3.94 -6.49
C ASN A 440 14.54 4.96 -7.55
N PRO A 441 13.21 5.10 -7.75
CA PRO A 441 12.66 5.95 -8.80
C PRO A 441 12.94 7.44 -8.55
N ARG A 442 13.35 8.14 -9.61
CA ARG A 442 13.59 9.59 -9.60
C ARG A 442 12.31 10.41 -9.61
N VAL A 443 11.31 9.94 -10.35
CA VAL A 443 10.03 10.62 -10.54
C VAL A 443 8.89 9.78 -9.96
N VAL A 444 8.13 10.38 -9.06
CA VAL A 444 6.88 9.83 -8.55
C VAL A 444 5.74 10.80 -8.87
N LEU A 445 4.71 10.32 -9.56
CA LEU A 445 3.48 11.05 -9.80
C LEU A 445 2.34 10.40 -9.02
N CYS A 446 1.65 11.17 -8.20
CA CYS A 446 0.42 10.74 -7.54
C CYS A 446 -0.79 11.39 -8.18
N GLU A 447 -1.66 10.59 -8.76
CA GLU A 447 -2.97 10.99 -9.25
C GLU A 447 -4.03 10.71 -8.16
N GLU A 448 -5.14 11.45 -8.17
CA GLU A 448 -6.12 11.48 -7.08
C GLU A 448 -5.52 11.85 -5.70
N ALA A 449 -4.47 12.68 -5.67
CA ALA A 449 -3.72 13.00 -4.45
C ALA A 449 -4.60 13.61 -3.33
N GLY A 450 -5.75 14.22 -3.66
CA GLY A 450 -6.71 14.74 -2.69
C GLY A 450 -7.39 13.66 -1.82
N GLU A 451 -7.41 12.41 -2.29
CA GLU A 451 -7.96 11.25 -1.58
C GLU A 451 -6.90 10.43 -0.83
N VAL A 452 -5.62 10.81 -0.93
CA VAL A 452 -4.49 10.04 -0.40
C VAL A 452 -4.00 10.63 0.92
N MET A 453 -3.79 9.76 1.93
CA MET A 453 -3.12 10.16 3.17
C MET A 453 -1.64 10.44 2.94
N GLU A 454 -1.09 11.44 3.65
CA GLU A 454 0.34 11.78 3.58
C GLU A 454 1.25 10.57 3.86
N SER A 455 0.87 9.72 4.82
CA SER A 455 1.58 8.48 5.15
C SER A 455 1.73 7.54 3.95
N HIS A 456 0.76 7.52 3.04
CA HIS A 456 0.78 6.70 1.83
C HIS A 456 1.65 7.30 0.74
N ILE A 457 1.69 8.64 0.62
CA ILE A 457 2.63 9.33 -0.28
C ILE A 457 4.06 9.06 0.17
N LEU A 458 4.35 9.26 1.45
CA LEU A 458 5.70 9.02 2.01
C LEU A 458 6.16 7.57 1.83
N ALA A 459 5.25 6.60 1.89
CA ALA A 459 5.56 5.19 1.66
C ALA A 459 5.96 4.87 0.20
N SER A 460 5.65 5.74 -0.76
CA SER A 460 6.05 5.60 -2.16
C SER A 460 7.34 6.34 -2.53
N LEU A 461 7.93 7.11 -1.60
CA LEU A 461 9.15 7.89 -1.86
C LEU A 461 10.40 7.11 -1.45
N THR A 462 11.51 7.46 -2.11
CA THR A 462 12.84 6.90 -1.85
C THR A 462 13.89 8.00 -1.70
N GLU A 463 15.11 7.63 -1.30
CA GLU A 463 16.22 8.58 -1.16
C GLU A 463 16.68 9.24 -2.47
N ARG A 464 16.26 8.70 -3.64
CA ARG A 464 16.50 9.31 -4.95
C ARG A 464 15.27 9.84 -5.64
N THR A 465 14.13 9.89 -4.95
CA THR A 465 12.99 10.64 -5.48
C THR A 465 13.35 12.13 -5.48
N GLU A 466 13.55 12.66 -6.68
CA GLU A 466 13.94 14.03 -6.96
C GLU A 466 12.73 14.88 -7.34
N MET A 467 11.72 14.25 -7.96
CA MET A 467 10.51 14.91 -8.43
C MET A 467 9.25 14.19 -7.91
N LEU A 468 8.39 14.95 -7.23
CA LEU A 468 7.07 14.52 -6.77
C LEU A 468 5.98 15.42 -7.35
N VAL A 469 5.10 14.84 -8.18
CA VAL A 469 3.94 15.54 -8.75
C VAL A 469 2.67 15.03 -8.09
N LEU A 470 1.94 15.90 -7.41
CA LEU A 470 0.68 15.57 -6.73
C LEU A 470 -0.48 16.24 -7.48
N ILE A 471 -1.33 15.45 -8.14
CA ILE A 471 -2.48 15.95 -8.88
C ILE A 471 -3.75 15.50 -8.17
N GLY A 472 -4.62 16.44 -7.79
CA GLY A 472 -5.85 16.09 -7.08
C GLY A 472 -6.76 17.27 -6.82
N ASP A 473 -7.75 17.07 -5.96
CA ASP A 473 -8.60 18.15 -5.48
C ASP A 473 -9.00 17.92 -4.02
N HIS A 474 -8.44 18.73 -3.11
CA HIS A 474 -8.73 18.65 -1.68
C HIS A 474 -10.15 19.08 -1.31
N LYS A 475 -10.91 19.67 -2.26
CA LYS A 475 -12.32 20.04 -2.09
C LYS A 475 -13.29 18.95 -2.53
N GLN A 476 -12.81 17.88 -3.17
CA GLN A 476 -13.62 16.71 -3.54
C GLN A 476 -13.58 15.65 -2.42
N LEU A 477 -13.47 14.37 -2.79
CA LEU A 477 -13.37 13.28 -1.85
C LEU A 477 -12.09 13.44 -1.03
N ARG A 478 -12.22 13.18 0.28
CA ARG A 478 -11.12 13.21 1.23
C ARG A 478 -10.69 11.78 1.56
N PRO A 479 -9.45 11.59 2.05
CA PRO A 479 -8.98 10.28 2.50
C PRO A 479 -9.95 9.74 3.56
N LYS A 480 -10.44 8.52 3.35
CA LYS A 480 -11.21 7.79 4.37
C LYS A 480 -10.21 6.97 5.21
N PRO A 481 -10.11 7.22 6.53
CA PRO A 481 -9.12 6.57 7.40
C PRO A 481 -9.31 5.05 7.54
#